data_AF-A0A0C3N7R7-F1
#
_entry.id   AF-A0A0C3N7R7-F1
#
_cell.length_a   1.000
_cell.length_b   1.000
_cell.length_c   1.000
_cell.angle_alpha   90.00
_cell.angle_beta   90.00
_cell.angle_gamma   90.00
#
_symmetry.space_group_name_H-M   'P 1'
#
loop_
_entity.id
_entity.type
_entity.pdbx_description
1 polymer ?
#
loop_
_entity_poly.entity_id
_entity_poly.type
_entity_poly.pdbx_seq_one_letter_code
_entity_poly.pdbx_strand_id
1 'polypeptide(L)'
;MAAGKQSTISRLQLPITPAYAFTDYRAQAQTLEHCVVDIGTPPSGQLTPFNAYVALSRSRGRETIRLLRDFDVRLFTQHPSEYLRREDEHLHKMDEETREWWEQTKTTEGIYRRIATD
;
A
#
# COMPACT_ATOMS: atom_id res chain seq x y z
N MET A 1 -4.99 10.18 -44.28
CA MET A 1 -4.65 9.63 -42.95
C MET A 1 -3.73 8.44 -43.18
N ALA A 2 -2.41 8.59 -42.99
CA ALA A 2 -1.48 7.47 -43.17
C ALA A 2 -1.62 6.50 -41.99
N ALA A 3 -1.87 5.22 -42.27
CA ALA A 3 -1.90 4.18 -41.25
C ALA A 3 -0.50 4.08 -40.60
N GLY A 4 -0.41 4.36 -39.31
CA GLY A 4 0.85 4.27 -38.56
C GLY A 4 1.40 2.84 -38.60
N LYS A 5 2.68 2.68 -38.92
CA LYS A 5 3.35 1.39 -39.03
C LYS A 5 3.47 0.73 -37.65
N GLN A 6 2.69 -0.31 -37.38
CA GLN A 6 2.83 -1.13 -36.17
C GLN A 6 4.20 -1.80 -36.18
N SER A 7 5.03 -1.47 -35.19
CA SER A 7 6.33 -2.09 -34.97
C SER A 7 6.27 -2.94 -33.71
N THR A 8 6.50 -4.24 -33.84
CA THR A 8 6.55 -5.18 -32.71
C THR A 8 8.01 -5.41 -32.35
N ILE A 9 8.37 -5.20 -31.08
CA ILE A 9 9.73 -5.43 -30.56
C ILE A 9 9.70 -6.70 -29.72
N SER A 10 10.64 -7.62 -29.97
CA SER A 10 10.86 -8.81 -29.15
C SER A 10 12.19 -8.71 -28.40
N ARG A 11 12.27 -9.33 -27.22
CA ARG A 11 13.49 -9.41 -26.39
C ARG A 11 13.67 -10.84 -25.88
N LEU A 12 14.87 -11.40 -26.06
CA LEU A 12 15.30 -12.65 -25.48
C LEU A 12 16.38 -12.37 -24.42
N GLN A 13 16.11 -12.75 -23.17
CA GLN A 13 17.04 -12.57 -22.04
C GLN A 13 16.71 -13.61 -20.96
N LEU A 14 17.70 -13.97 -20.15
CA LEU A 14 17.46 -14.77 -18.93
C LEU A 14 16.54 -13.99 -17.97
N PRO A 15 15.52 -14.62 -17.36
CA PRO A 15 14.57 -13.94 -16.49
C PRO A 15 15.15 -13.69 -15.08
N ILE A 16 16.36 -13.14 -15.01
CA ILE A 16 17.10 -12.89 -13.77
C ILE A 16 17.59 -11.44 -13.74
N THR A 17 17.59 -10.85 -12.55
CA THR A 17 18.12 -9.50 -12.30
C THR A 17 18.91 -9.50 -10.99
N PRO A 18 20.03 -8.77 -10.88
CA PRO A 18 20.68 -8.54 -9.60
C PRO A 18 19.68 -7.94 -8.60
N ALA A 19 19.68 -8.46 -7.37
CA ALA A 19 18.67 -8.11 -6.34
C ALA A 19 19.29 -7.58 -5.04
N TYR A 20 20.56 -7.14 -5.07
CA TYR A 20 21.21 -6.52 -3.91
C TYR A 20 20.57 -5.18 -3.52
N ALA A 21 20.07 -4.45 -4.50
CA ALA A 21 19.26 -3.25 -4.32
C ALA A 21 18.15 -3.26 -5.37
N PHE A 22 16.94 -2.88 -4.98
CA PHE A 22 15.80 -2.75 -5.87
C PHE A 22 14.94 -1.58 -5.43
N THR A 23 14.15 -1.07 -6.37
CA THR A 23 13.25 0.05 -6.13
C THR A 23 12.07 -0.37 -5.25
N ASP A 24 11.47 0.59 -4.58
CA ASP A 24 10.21 0.44 -3.83
C ASP A 24 9.10 -0.21 -4.67
N TYR A 25 8.99 0.15 -5.96
CA TYR A 25 8.06 -0.49 -6.90
C TYR A 25 8.29 -2.00 -7.06
N ARG A 26 9.56 -2.44 -7.12
CA ARG A 26 9.90 -3.87 -7.23
C ARG A 26 9.80 -4.58 -5.89
N ALA A 27 9.99 -3.85 -4.79
CA ALA A 27 9.76 -4.31 -3.42
C ALA A 27 8.28 -4.47 -3.08
N GLN A 28 7.37 -3.98 -3.93
CA GLN A 28 5.95 -3.97 -3.61
C GLN A 28 5.41 -5.39 -3.38
N ALA A 29 4.62 -5.56 -2.31
CA ALA A 29 4.09 -6.84 -1.84
C ALA A 29 5.14 -7.87 -1.33
N GLN A 30 6.37 -7.43 -1.03
CA GLN A 30 7.40 -8.28 -0.42
C GLN A 30 7.60 -7.93 1.05
N THR A 31 7.85 -8.94 1.88
CA THR A 31 8.36 -8.75 3.25
C THR A 31 9.84 -9.10 3.27
N LEU A 32 10.67 -8.15 3.71
CA LEU A 32 12.12 -8.28 3.82
C LEU A 32 12.46 -8.40 5.31
N GLU A 33 13.10 -9.50 5.69
CA GLU A 33 13.43 -9.77 7.09
C GLU A 33 14.44 -8.76 7.64
N HIS A 34 15.43 -8.36 6.84
CA HIS A 34 16.36 -7.28 7.18
C HIS A 34 16.54 -6.39 5.95
N CYS A 35 16.34 -5.08 6.10
CA CYS A 35 16.53 -4.16 4.98
C CYS A 35 17.15 -2.82 5.40
N VAL A 36 17.90 -2.24 4.46
CA VAL A 36 18.35 -0.86 4.52
C VAL A 36 17.52 -0.09 3.50
N VAL A 37 16.86 0.97 3.95
CA VAL A 37 15.97 1.78 3.13
C VAL A 37 16.62 3.15 2.90
N ASP A 38 16.69 3.56 1.63
CA ASP A 38 17.07 4.90 1.23
C ASP A 38 15.81 5.71 0.87
N ILE A 39 15.47 6.67 1.73
CA ILE A 39 14.39 7.63 1.54
C ILE A 39 14.93 9.08 1.56
N GLY A 40 16.22 9.24 1.32
CA GLY A 40 16.81 10.57 1.12
C GLY A 40 16.30 11.20 -0.17
N THR A 41 16.28 12.53 -0.22
CA THR A 41 15.87 13.26 -1.43
C THR A 41 16.76 12.86 -2.62
N PRO A 42 16.19 12.40 -3.74
CA PRO A 42 16.98 11.98 -4.90
C PRO A 42 17.60 13.20 -5.60
N PRO A 43 18.72 13.03 -6.34
CA PRO A 43 19.32 14.12 -7.11
C PRO A 43 18.40 14.69 -8.20
N SER A 44 17.47 13.88 -8.69
CA SER A 44 16.43 14.26 -9.65
C SER A 44 15.10 13.59 -9.30
N GLY A 45 14.00 14.26 -9.62
CA GLY A 45 12.65 13.81 -9.27
C GLY A 45 12.26 14.16 -7.84
N GLN A 46 11.19 13.53 -7.36
CA GLN A 46 10.67 13.73 -6.01
C GLN A 46 10.31 12.39 -5.40
N LEU A 47 10.58 12.25 -4.10
CA LEU A 47 10.09 11.14 -3.31
C LEU A 47 8.73 11.54 -2.72
N THR A 48 7.71 10.72 -2.94
CA THR A 48 6.38 10.94 -2.36
C THR A 48 6.24 10.20 -1.02
N PRO A 49 5.29 10.60 -0.15
CA PRO A 49 4.98 9.84 1.05
C PRO A 49 4.62 8.36 0.76
N PHE A 50 4.02 8.06 -0.41
CA PHE A 50 3.73 6.69 -0.81
C PHE A 50 4.98 5.86 -1.05
N ASN A 51 5.97 6.41 -1.73
CA ASN A 51 7.24 5.70 -1.96
C ASN A 51 7.92 5.37 -0.64
N ALA A 52 7.94 6.33 0.29
CA ALA A 52 8.47 6.15 1.64
C ALA A 52 7.68 5.08 2.41
N TYR A 53 6.35 5.12 2.38
CA TYR A 53 5.50 4.10 3.02
C TYR A 53 5.75 2.70 2.44
N VAL A 54 5.80 2.56 1.12
CA VAL A 54 6.05 1.26 0.46
C VAL A 54 7.41 0.71 0.88
N ALA A 55 8.46 1.53 0.91
CA ALA A 55 9.79 1.09 1.29
C ALA A 55 9.90 0.71 2.78
N LEU A 56 9.31 1.50 3.69
CA LEU A 56 9.36 1.24 5.12
C LEU A 56 8.52 0.03 5.53
N SER A 57 7.35 -0.15 4.91
CA SER A 57 6.44 -1.27 5.19
C SER A 57 6.93 -2.63 4.67
N ARG A 58 8.16 -2.72 4.15
CA ARG A 58 8.78 -4.01 3.78
C ARG A 58 9.37 -4.73 4.97
N SER A 59 9.76 -4.01 6.01
CA SER A 59 10.31 -4.60 7.22
C SER A 59 9.22 -4.89 8.25
N ARG A 60 9.51 -5.79 9.19
CA ARG A 60 8.57 -6.17 10.26
C ARG A 60 8.60 -5.20 11.44
N GLY A 61 9.72 -4.50 11.65
CA GLY A 61 9.90 -3.68 12.83
C GLY A 61 11.17 -2.87 12.82
N ARG A 62 11.40 -2.14 13.92
CA ARG A 62 12.52 -1.20 14.06
C ARG A 62 13.86 -1.92 14.13
N GLU A 63 13.90 -3.07 14.76
CA GLU A 63 15.09 -3.92 14.90
C GLU A 63 15.59 -4.44 13.56
N THR A 64 14.68 -4.63 12.60
CA THR A 64 14.91 -5.23 11.27
C THR A 64 15.11 -4.22 10.14
N ILE A 65 14.91 -2.92 10.37
CA ILE A 65 15.08 -1.86 9.37
C ILE A 65 16.18 -0.86 9.74
N ARG A 66 16.93 -0.36 8.76
CA ARG A 66 17.85 0.77 8.90
C ARG A 66 17.62 1.80 7.81
N LEU A 67 17.80 3.07 8.14
CA LEU A 67 17.81 4.15 7.14
C LEU A 67 19.24 4.37 6.67
N LEU A 68 19.43 4.50 5.35
CA LEU A 68 20.77 4.70 4.77
C LEU A 68 21.33 6.09 5.10
N ARG A 69 20.45 7.10 5.18
CA ARG A 69 20.77 8.51 5.42
C ARG A 69 19.53 9.27 5.91
N ASP A 70 19.74 10.53 6.30
CA ASP A 70 18.65 11.43 6.69
C ASP A 70 17.66 11.67 5.54
N PHE A 71 16.44 12.05 5.93
CA PHE A 71 15.31 12.25 5.03
C PHE A 71 14.54 13.52 5.39
N ASP A 72 13.71 13.99 4.46
CA ASP A 72 12.83 15.13 4.67
C ASP A 72 11.63 14.73 5.53
N VAL A 73 11.51 15.33 6.72
CA VAL A 73 10.42 15.05 7.68
C VAL A 73 9.04 15.29 7.08
N ARG A 74 8.93 16.17 6.07
CA ARG A 74 7.66 16.44 5.36
C ARG A 74 7.07 15.22 4.69
N LEU A 75 7.87 14.18 4.43
CA LEU A 75 7.42 12.89 3.90
C LEU A 75 6.38 12.21 4.80
N PHE A 76 6.38 12.49 6.11
CA PHE A 76 5.49 11.85 7.08
C PHE A 76 4.56 12.82 7.81
N THR A 77 4.71 14.13 7.61
CA THR A 77 3.86 15.14 8.24
C THR A 77 2.82 15.73 7.31
N GLN A 78 2.85 15.39 6.01
CA GLN A 78 1.88 15.86 5.03
C GLN A 78 1.06 14.69 4.52
N HIS A 79 -0.27 14.85 4.51
CA HIS A 79 -1.15 13.84 3.95
C HIS A 79 -0.87 13.71 2.44
N PRO A 80 -0.70 12.49 1.91
CA PRO A 80 -0.25 12.30 0.53
C PRO A 80 -1.26 12.76 -0.52
N SER A 81 -2.55 12.79 -0.18
CA SER A 81 -3.61 13.16 -1.12
C SER A 81 -4.91 13.53 -0.39
N GLU A 82 -5.50 14.68 -0.72
CA GLU A 82 -6.83 15.06 -0.23
C GLU A 82 -7.93 14.09 -0.70
N TYR A 83 -7.77 13.51 -1.89
CA TYR A 83 -8.70 12.50 -2.39
C TYR A 83 -8.69 11.25 -1.51
N LEU A 84 -7.51 10.73 -1.17
CA LEU A 84 -7.43 9.56 -0.29
C LEU A 84 -7.94 9.86 1.12
N ARG A 85 -7.73 11.08 1.61
CA ARG A 85 -8.27 11.48 2.92
C ARG A 85 -9.79 11.35 2.97
N ARG A 86 -10.46 11.83 1.91
CA ARG A 86 -11.92 11.71 1.78
C ARG A 86 -12.36 10.26 1.58
N GLU A 87 -11.57 9.47 0.86
CA GLU A 87 -11.88 8.05 0.67
C GLU A 87 -11.75 7.26 1.97
N ASP A 88 -10.74 7.54 2.80
CA ASP A 88 -10.62 6.94 4.14
C ASP A 88 -11.83 7.30 5.03
N GLU A 89 -12.28 8.55 5.00
CA GLU A 89 -13.51 8.99 5.69
C GLU A 89 -14.76 8.24 5.18
N HIS A 90 -14.86 8.06 3.86
CA HIS A 90 -15.96 7.33 3.23
C HIS A 90 -15.96 5.85 3.62
N LEU A 91 -14.81 5.18 3.56
CA LEU A 91 -14.65 3.78 3.96
C LEU A 91 -14.98 3.57 5.44
N HIS A 92 -14.60 4.51 6.31
CA HIS A 92 -14.95 4.46 7.72
C HIS A 92 -16.47 4.50 7.93
N LYS A 93 -17.17 5.40 7.22
CA LYS A 93 -18.63 5.47 7.28
C LYS A 93 -19.29 4.16 6.81
N MET A 94 -18.78 3.57 5.73
CA MET A 94 -19.28 2.28 5.23
C MET A 94 -19.05 1.14 6.23
N ASP A 95 -17.91 1.14 6.93
CA ASP A 95 -17.63 0.15 7.98
C ASP A 95 -18.61 0.25 9.15
N GLU A 96 -18.89 1.48 9.60
CA GLU A 96 -19.87 1.75 10.65
C GLU A 96 -21.28 1.27 10.26
N GLU A 97 -21.75 1.63 9.06
CA GLU A 97 -23.05 1.19 8.53
C GLU A 97 -23.15 -0.34 8.44
N THR A 98 -22.08 -0.99 7.95
CA THR A 98 -22.00 -2.45 7.84
C THR A 98 -22.07 -3.10 9.22
N ARG A 99 -21.38 -2.54 10.21
CA ARG A 99 -21.37 -3.03 11.59
C ARG A 99 -22.75 -2.89 12.24
N GLU A 100 -23.41 -1.75 12.08
CA GLU A 100 -24.76 -1.53 12.60
C GLU A 100 -25.78 -2.50 12.00
N TRP A 101 -25.76 -2.67 10.68
CA TRP A 101 -26.63 -3.62 9.99
C TRP A 101 -26.41 -5.06 10.48
N TRP A 102 -25.15 -5.46 10.69
CA TRP A 102 -24.80 -6.79 11.18
C TRP A 102 -25.33 -7.06 12.59
N GLU A 103 -25.22 -6.09 13.50
CA GLU A 103 -25.74 -6.22 14.87
C GLU A 103 -27.27 -6.28 14.92
N GLN A 104 -27.96 -5.52 14.05
CA GLN A 104 -29.40 -5.61 13.89
C GLN A 104 -29.82 -7.01 13.41
N THR A 105 -29.14 -7.54 12.39
CA THR A 105 -29.43 -8.87 11.83
C THR A 105 -29.23 -9.97 12.88
N LYS A 106 -28.14 -9.95 13.64
CA LYS A 106 -27.92 -10.90 14.76
C LYS A 106 -29.04 -10.85 15.79
N THR A 107 -29.48 -9.65 16.15
CA THR A 107 -30.54 -9.44 17.13
C THR A 107 -31.84 -10.06 16.61
N THR A 108 -32.17 -9.81 15.34
CA THR A 108 -33.34 -10.36 14.66
C THR A 108 -33.27 -11.89 14.54
N GLU A 109 -32.15 -12.48 14.10
CA GLU A 109 -31.97 -13.94 14.04
C GLU A 109 -32.02 -14.61 15.42
N GLY A 110 -31.47 -13.96 16.45
CA GLY A 110 -31.53 -14.43 17.84
C GLY A 110 -32.97 -14.44 18.39
N ILE A 111 -33.80 -13.48 17.98
CA ILE A 111 -35.24 -13.45 18.30
C ILE A 111 -35.95 -14.63 17.65
N TYR A 112 -35.74 -14.85 16.34
CA TYR A 112 -36.39 -15.96 15.63
C TYR A 112 -35.97 -17.34 16.16
N ARG A 113 -34.71 -17.50 16.58
CA ARG A 113 -34.21 -18.76 17.12
C ARG A 113 -34.75 -19.08 18.52
N ARG A 114 -35.08 -18.07 19.35
CA ARG A 114 -35.73 -18.27 20.66
C ARG A 114 -37.21 -18.65 20.53
N ILE A 115 -37.94 -18.00 19.62
CA ILE A 115 -39.35 -18.30 19.34
C ILE A 115 -39.54 -19.73 18.79
N ALA A 116 -38.54 -20.28 18.09
CA ALA A 116 -38.60 -21.64 17.54
C ALA A 116 -38.26 -22.76 18.54
N THR A 117 -37.82 -22.43 19.76
CA THR A 117 -37.42 -23.39 20.80
C THR A 117 -38.33 -23.42 22.03
N ASP A 118 -39.31 -22.51 22.10
CA ASP A 118 -40.43 -22.52 23.05
C ASP A 118 -41.66 -23.17 22.42
#